data_AF-A0A951D0E2-F1
#
_entry.id   AF-A0A951D0E2-F1
#
_cell.length_a   1.000
_cell.length_b   1.000
_cell.length_c   1.000
_cell.angle_alpha   90.00
_cell.angle_beta   90.00
_cell.angle_gamma   90.00
#
_symmetry.space_group_name_H-M   'P 1'
#
loop_
_entity.id
_entity.type
_entity.pdbx_description
1 polymer ?
#
loop_
_entity_poly.entity_id
_entity_poly.type
_entity_poly.pdbx_seq_one_letter_code
_entity_poly.pdbx_strand_id
1 'polypeptide(L)' 'MSLLAPAAHSAFVAAGRVIRSGRTLTICRGEVYGIAERTERRLVALIQATMMAVTRMSPSG' A
#
# COMPACT_ATOMS: atom_id res chain seq x y z
N MET A 1 -2.06 9.26 -3.51
CA MET A 1 -0.80 8.91 -2.83
C MET A 1 -0.20 10.18 -2.27
N SER A 2 0.39 10.13 -1.08
CA SER A 2 1.09 11.24 -0.45
C SER A 2 2.45 10.76 0.07
N LEU A 3 3.50 11.54 -0.21
CA LEU A 3 4.86 11.30 0.24
C LEU A 3 5.17 12.31 1.35
N LEU A 4 5.42 11.81 2.56
CA LEU A 4 5.52 12.62 3.77
C LEU A 4 6.95 12.92 4.19
N ALA A 5 7.90 12.07 3.78
CA ALA A 5 9.31 12.23 4.07
C ALA A 5 10.16 11.49 3.01
N PRO A 6 11.44 11.87 2.83
CA PRO A 6 12.36 11.14 1.96
C PRO A 6 12.51 9.67 2.37
N ALA A 7 12.66 8.79 1.37
CA ALA A 7 12.94 7.37 1.56
C ALA A 7 14.44 7.14 1.87
N ALA A 8 14.95 7.78 2.92
CA ALA A 8 16.37 7.72 3.29
C ALA A 8 16.75 6.52 4.20
N HIS A 9 15.81 5.63 4.48
CA HIS A 9 16.02 4.51 5.40
C HIS A 9 16.56 3.29 4.64
N SER A 10 17.31 2.43 5.32
CA SER A 10 17.90 1.22 4.74
C SER A 10 16.87 0.12 4.47
N ALA A 11 15.74 0.14 5.17
CA ALA A 11 14.64 -0.80 4.99
C ALA A 11 13.28 -0.13 5.17
N PHE A 12 12.25 -0.72 4.57
CA PHE A 12 10.87 -0.24 4.64
C PHE A 12 9.89 -1.39 4.89
N VAL A 13 8.81 -1.09 5.62
CA VAL A 13 7.66 -1.98 5.79
C VAL A 13 6.42 -1.27 5.27
N ALA A 14 5.76 -1.90 4.31
CA ALA A 14 4.46 -1.46 3.80
C ALA A 14 3.36 -2.34 4.42
N ALA A 15 2.39 -1.69 5.07
CA ALA A 15 1.22 -2.37 5.63
C ALA A 15 -0.03 -1.87 4.91
N GLY A 16 -0.76 -2.81 4.30
CA GLY A 16 -2.05 -2.56 3.64
C GLY A 16 -3.22 -3.05 4.49
N ARG A 17 -4.34 -2.32 4.46
CA ARG A 17 -5.61 -2.76 5.07
C ARG A 17 -6.77 -2.48 4.13
N VAL A 18 -7.72 -3.41 4.09
CA VAL A 18 -9.04 -3.19 3.47
C VAL A 18 -9.84 -2.24 4.35
N ILE A 19 -10.25 -1.12 3.77
CA ILE A 19 -11.13 -0.16 4.43
C ILE A 19 -12.59 -0.50 4.13
N ARG A 20 -12.89 -0.92 2.89
CA ARG A 20 -14.23 -1.34 2.47
C ARG A 20 -14.18 -2.34 1.33
N SER A 21 -14.83 -3.48 1.47
CA SER A 21 -15.04 -4.47 0.40
C SER A 21 -16.37 -4.21 -0.33
N GLY A 22 -16.31 -3.53 -1.48
CA GLY A 22 -17.46 -3.39 -2.37
C GLY A 22 -17.63 -4.62 -3.28
N ARG A 23 -18.72 -4.64 -4.06
CA ARG A 23 -19.01 -5.76 -4.99
C ARG A 23 -17.95 -5.95 -6.08
N THR A 24 -17.36 -4.86 -6.57
CA THR A 24 -16.38 -4.87 -7.66
C THR A 24 -15.10 -4.15 -7.25
N LEU A 25 -15.22 -3.00 -6.59
CA LEU A 25 -14.08 -2.23 -6.08
C LEU A 25 -13.92 -2.42 -4.57
N THR A 26 -12.69 -2.68 -4.15
CA THR A 26 -12.25 -2.70 -2.76
C THR A 26 -11.42 -1.46 -2.49
N ILE A 27 -11.79 -0.68 -1.46
CA ILE A 27 -11.02 0.48 -1.02
C ILE A 27 -9.99 -0.01 -0.01
N CYS A 28 -8.73 0.33 -0.25
CA CYS A 28 -7.61 -0.03 0.59
C CYS A 28 -6.80 1.20 0.99
N ARG A 29 -6.21 1.12 2.17
CA ARG A 29 -5.22 2.09 2.66
C ARG A 29 -3.91 1.36 2.85
N GLY A 30 -2.82 2.00 2.43
CA GLY A 30 -1.47 1.55 2.65
C GLY A 30 -0.66 2.61 3.39
N GLU A 31 0.16 2.16 4.33
CA GLU A 31 1.10 2.99 5.07
C GLU A 31 2.49 2.39 4.91
N VAL A 32 3.48 3.22 4.61
CA VAL A 32 4.86 2.79 4.45
C VAL A 32 5.71 3.44 5.52
N TYR A 33 6.39 2.61 6.29
CA TYR A 33 7.31 3.04 7.34
C TYR A 33 8.74 2.72 6.94
N GLY A 34 9.64 3.71 7.04
CA GLY A 34 11.08 3.46 7.07
C GLY A 34 11.51 2.94 8.43
N ILE A 35 12.41 1.96 8.45
CA ILE A 35 12.99 1.39 9.67
C ILE A 35 14.34 2.07 9.94
N ALA A 36 14.51 2.65 11.12
CA ALA A 36 15.80 3.15 11.61
C ALA A 36 16.49 2.12 12.54
N GLU A 37 17.80 2.25 12.72
CA GLU A 37 18.63 1.30 13.50
C GLU A 37 18.22 1.15 14.96
N ARG A 38 17.47 2.11 15.52
CA ARG A 38 17.01 2.11 16.92
C ARG A 38 15.51 1.86 17.07
N THR A 39 14.95 0.95 16.29
CA THR A 39 13.52 0.51 16.37
C THR A 39 12.50 1.61 16.01
N GLU A 40 12.95 2.84 15.79
CA GLU A 40 12.10 3.93 15.38
C GLU A 40 11.56 3.70 13.96
N ARG A 41 10.24 3.86 13.80
CA ARG A 41 9.54 3.75 12.53
C ARG A 41 9.08 5.13 12.10
N ARG A 42 9.51 5.57 10.92
CA ARG A 42 9.07 6.85 10.34
C ARG A 42 8.07 6.61 9.22
N LEU A 43 6.88 7.19 9.31
CA LEU A 43 5.91 7.14 8.21
C LEU A 43 6.43 7.98 7.04
N VAL A 44 6.69 7.33 5.89
CA VAL A 44 7.26 7.99 4.70
C VAL A 44 6.23 8.16 3.58
N ALA A 45 5.21 7.30 3.51
CA ALA A 45 4.17 7.41 2.49
C ALA A 45 2.81 6.90 2.99
N LEU A 46 1.76 7.51 2.42
CA LEU A 46 0.37 7.09 2.56
C LEU A 46 -0.25 6.88 1.18
N ILE A 47 -1.01 5.80 1.02
CA ILE A 47 -1.79 5.55 -0.19
C ILE A 47 -3.23 5.17 0.15
N GLN A 48 -4.17 5.76 -0.58
CA GLN A 48 -5.52 5.23 -0.74
C GLN A 48 -5.61 4.71 -2.17
N ALA A 49 -6.00 3.45 -2.30
CA ALA A 49 -6.09 2.76 -3.58
C ALA A 49 -7.42 2.03 -3.69
N THR A 50 -7.85 1.79 -4.93
CA THR A 50 -8.92 0.87 -5.25
C THR A 50 -8.32 -0.38 -5.88
N MET A 51 -8.83 -1.54 -5.53
CA MET A 51 -8.46 -2.83 -6.11
C MET A 51 -9.71 -3.56 -6.60
N MET A 52 -9.56 -4.36 -7.66
CA MET A 52 -10.60 -5.23 -8.19
C MET A 52 -10.04 -6.65 -8.30
N ALA A 53 -10.83 -7.64 -7.93
CA ALA A 53 -10.50 -9.03 -8.22
C ALA A 53 -10.72 -9.28 -9.71
N VAL A 54 -9.66 -9.62 -10.43
CA VAL A 54 -9.74 -10.04 -11.83
C VAL A 54 -9.82 -11.56 -11.89
N THR A 55 -10.76 -12.08 -12.68
CA THR A 55 -10.80 -13.50 -13.02
C THR A 55 -9.89 -13.75 -14.22
N ARG A 56 -9.52 -15.01 -14.43
CA ARG A 56 -8.67 -15.40 -15.56
C ARG A 56 -9.31 -14.93 -16.87
N MET A 57 -8.66 -14.02 -17.58
CA MET A 57 -9.06 -13.63 -18.94
C MET A 57 -8.69 -14.80 -19.86
N SER A 58 -9.67 -15.38 -20.55
CA SER A 58 -9.41 -16.29 -21.66
C SER A 58 -8.67 -15.54 -22.76
N PRO A 59 -7.64 -16.13 -23.40
CA PRO A 59 -6.95 -15.46 -24.50
C PRO A 59 -7.97 -15.16 -25.60
N SER A 60 -7.95 -13.94 -26.12
CA SER A 60 -8.61 -13.63 -27.39
C SER A 60 -8.02 -14.57 -28.44
N GLY A 61 -8.85 -15.43 -29.03
CA GLY A 61 -8.45 -16.32 -30.12
C GLY A 61 -7.98 -15.57 -31.35
#